data_AF-A0A3N5R8V9-F1
#
_entry.id   AF-A0A3N5R8V9-F1
#
_cell.length_a   1.000
_cell.length_b   1.000
_cell.length_c   1.000
_cell.angle_alpha   90.00
_cell.angle_beta   90.00
_cell.angle_gamma   90.00
#
_symmetry.space_group_name_H-M   'P 1'
#
loop_
_entity.id
_entity.type
_entity.pdbx_description
1 polymer ?
#
loop_
_entity_poly.entity_id
_entity_poly.type
_entity_poly.pdbx_seq_one_letter_code
_entity_poly.pdbx_strand_id
1 'polypeptide(L)'
;MSGDESGNFVSLIGLFLTLVSLLGTFVYIRLGDWYRETRALEIKWELNKAGDDPEQKAARRACRYEIEQVVSLATLWNSLGVTLFILFITILSFSLWRTQTTPSTAGGYILAAGSGFLVLYLVMTTSFLVAGYQKAMRIRKEIDEEFPLKKKETQPGKHVAGGKV
;
A
#
# COMPACT_ATOMS: atom_id res chain seq x y z
N MET A 1 15.88 -19.99 -40.87
CA MET A 1 16.38 -18.96 -39.94
C MET A 1 15.33 -18.69 -38.87
N SER A 2 15.10 -19.64 -37.96
CA SER A 2 13.96 -19.64 -37.04
C SER A 2 14.35 -19.89 -35.57
N GLY A 3 15.65 -19.90 -35.25
CA GLY A 3 16.15 -20.13 -33.88
C GLY A 3 16.24 -18.88 -33.01
N ASP A 4 16.48 -17.71 -33.60
CA ASP A 4 16.79 -16.48 -32.85
C ASP A 4 15.55 -15.83 -32.20
N GLU A 5 14.38 -15.90 -32.86
CA GLU A 5 13.17 -15.25 -32.33
C GLU A 5 12.60 -15.96 -31.08
N SER A 6 12.70 -17.28 -31.01
CA SER A 6 12.29 -18.06 -29.82
C SER A 6 13.18 -17.79 -28.60
N GLY A 7 14.49 -17.59 -28.81
CA GLY A 7 15.44 -17.26 -27.75
C GLY A 7 15.20 -15.86 -27.17
N ASN A 8 14.89 -14.90 -28.03
CA ASN A 8 14.55 -13.53 -27.63
C ASN A 8 13.27 -13.45 -26.81
N PHE A 9 12.23 -14.22 -27.17
CA PHE A 9 10.98 -14.26 -26.43
C PHE A 9 11.13 -14.79 -24.99
N VAL A 10 11.82 -15.92 -24.82
CA VAL A 10 12.06 -16.52 -23.49
C VAL A 10 12.90 -15.57 -22.62
N SER A 11 13.89 -14.91 -23.22
CA SER A 11 14.74 -13.92 -22.53
C SER A 11 13.95 -12.69 -22.07
N LEU A 12 13.05 -12.17 -22.91
CA LEU A 12 12.19 -11.03 -22.57
C LEU A 12 11.22 -11.36 -21.42
N ILE A 13 10.58 -12.54 -21.45
CA ILE A 13 9.70 -12.95 -20.36
C ILE A 13 10.49 -13.22 -19.09
N GLY A 14 11.67 -13.83 -19.19
CA GLY A 14 12.58 -14.02 -18.05
C GLY A 14 12.95 -12.70 -17.39
N LEU A 15 13.25 -11.66 -18.19
CA LEU A 15 13.50 -10.31 -17.71
C LEU A 15 12.28 -9.73 -16.98
N PHE A 16 11.08 -9.84 -17.56
CA PHE A 16 9.84 -9.36 -16.95
C PHE A 16 9.52 -10.06 -15.63
N LEU A 17 9.65 -11.39 -15.56
CA LEU A 17 9.46 -12.15 -14.32
C LEU A 17 10.45 -11.72 -13.23
N THR A 18 11.70 -11.47 -13.60
CA THR A 18 12.73 -11.01 -12.68
C THR A 18 12.39 -9.62 -12.14
N LEU A 19 11.98 -8.68 -13.00
CA LEU A 19 11.55 -7.34 -12.60
C LEU A 19 10.32 -7.39 -11.67
N VAL A 20 9.34 -8.22 -12.00
CA VAL A 20 8.14 -8.42 -11.17
C VAL A 20 8.52 -9.01 -9.80
N SER A 21 9.42 -9.99 -9.76
CA SER A 21 9.90 -10.59 -8.51
C SER A 21 10.63 -9.59 -7.62
N LEU A 22 11.52 -8.77 -8.20
CA LEU A 22 12.28 -7.75 -7.49
C LEU A 22 11.35 -6.66 -6.91
N LEU A 23 10.41 -6.19 -7.71
CA LEU A 23 9.41 -5.20 -7.28
C LEU A 23 8.45 -5.78 -6.23
N GLY A 24 8.00 -7.02 -6.42
CA GLY A 24 7.15 -7.73 -5.48
C GLY A 24 7.82 -7.88 -4.11
N THR A 25 9.11 -8.19 -4.10
CA THR A 25 9.92 -8.27 -2.87
C THR A 25 10.00 -6.92 -2.16
N PHE A 26 10.30 -5.85 -2.91
CA PHE A 26 10.35 -4.50 -2.35
C PHE A 26 9.02 -4.08 -1.72
N VAL A 27 7.92 -4.33 -2.42
CA VAL A 27 6.55 -4.09 -1.92
C VAL A 27 6.29 -4.87 -0.65
N TYR A 28 6.62 -6.16 -0.64
CA TYR A 28 6.40 -7.02 0.52
C TYR A 28 7.15 -6.53 1.76
N ILE A 29 8.42 -6.15 1.62
CA ILE A 29 9.22 -5.58 2.71
C ILE A 29 8.55 -4.30 3.22
N ARG A 30 8.20 -3.38 2.33
CA ARG A 30 7.57 -2.10 2.70
C ARG A 30 6.21 -2.26 3.37
N LEU A 31 5.35 -3.16 2.88
CA LEU A 31 4.08 -3.46 3.53
C LEU A 31 4.28 -4.15 4.88
N GLY A 32 5.26 -5.04 4.99
CA GLY A 32 5.60 -5.72 6.24
C GLY A 32 6.06 -4.73 7.31
N ASP A 33 6.97 -3.82 6.96
CA ASP A 33 7.43 -2.75 7.85
C ASP A 33 6.27 -1.85 8.27
N TRP A 34 5.44 -1.40 7.32
CA TRP A 34 4.27 -0.57 7.60
C TRP A 34 3.24 -1.27 8.52
N TYR A 35 2.98 -2.56 8.29
CA TYR A 35 2.08 -3.34 9.14
C TYR A 35 2.63 -3.49 10.56
N ARG A 36 3.94 -3.69 10.71
CA ARG A 36 4.61 -3.74 12.01
C ARG A 36 4.51 -2.40 12.74
N GLU A 37 4.72 -1.28 12.06
CA GLU A 37 4.55 0.07 12.62
C GLU A 37 3.10 0.30 13.09
N THR A 38 2.12 -0.09 12.27
CA THR A 38 0.69 0.00 12.62
C THR A 38 0.37 -0.82 13.88
N ARG A 39 0.91 -2.03 14.00
CA ARG A 39 0.76 -2.89 15.19
C ARG A 39 1.46 -2.31 16.43
N ALA A 40 2.65 -1.75 16.28
CA ALA A 40 3.36 -1.12 17.38
C ALA A 40 2.57 0.09 17.92
N LEU A 41 1.97 0.87 17.03
CA LEU A 41 1.12 1.99 17.39
C LEU A 41 -0.18 1.54 18.08
N GLU A 42 -0.80 0.45 17.63
CA GLU A 42 -1.97 -0.17 18.28
C GLU A 42 -1.66 -0.53 19.74
N ILE A 43 -0.56 -1.25 19.97
CA ILE A 43 -0.15 -1.68 21.31
C ILE A 43 0.16 -0.47 22.19
N LYS A 44 0.88 0.52 21.65
CA LYS A 44 1.20 1.76 22.37
C LYS A 44 -0.07 2.53 22.76
N TRP A 45 -1.08 2.58 21.89
CA TRP A 45 -2.36 3.19 22.18
C TRP A 45 -3.10 2.42 23.29
N GLU A 46 -3.25 1.10 23.16
CA GLU A 46 -3.95 0.27 24.14
C GLU A 46 -3.33 0.36 25.54
N LEU A 47 -2.00 0.38 25.66
CA LEU A 47 -1.30 0.51 26.93
C LEU A 47 -1.52 1.87 27.61
N ASN A 48 -1.71 2.94 26.82
CA ASN A 48 -1.80 4.30 27.34
C ASN A 48 -3.23 4.86 27.33
N LYS A 49 -4.23 4.10 26.89
CA LYS A 49 -5.62 4.56 26.77
C LYS A 49 -6.28 4.82 28.13
N ALA A 50 -6.06 3.95 29.12
CA ALA A 50 -6.77 4.01 30.40
C ALA A 50 -6.08 4.83 31.50
N GLY A 51 -4.81 5.20 31.30
CA GLY A 51 -4.01 5.78 32.36
C GLY A 51 -4.05 7.31 32.40
N ASP A 52 -3.95 7.92 33.58
CA ASP A 52 -4.11 9.37 33.77
C ASP A 52 -2.79 10.12 34.05
N ASP A 53 -1.67 9.40 34.03
CA ASP A 53 -0.35 9.94 34.33
C ASP A 53 0.13 10.90 33.22
N PRO A 54 0.96 11.90 33.56
CA PRO A 54 1.49 12.85 32.58
C PRO A 54 2.27 12.17 31.44
N GLU A 55 2.98 11.07 31.71
CA GLU A 55 3.65 10.27 30.68
C GLU A 55 2.65 9.60 29.72
N GLN A 56 1.58 9.00 30.24
CA GLN A 56 0.54 8.37 29.43
C GLN A 56 -0.21 9.40 28.57
N LYS A 57 -0.46 10.60 29.11
CA LYS A 57 -1.01 11.74 28.37
C LYS A 57 -0.09 12.24 27.26
N ALA A 58 1.22 12.23 27.47
CA ALA A 58 2.20 12.56 26.43
C ALA A 58 2.23 11.47 25.35
N ALA A 59 2.20 10.20 25.75
CA ALA A 59 2.17 9.05 24.84
C ALA A 59 0.92 9.06 23.95
N ARG A 60 -0.28 9.35 24.48
CA ARG A 60 -1.52 9.50 23.69
C ARG A 60 -1.40 10.60 22.63
N ARG A 61 -0.78 11.74 22.97
CA ARG A 61 -0.53 12.82 22.01
C ARG A 61 0.47 12.42 20.93
N ALA A 62 1.54 11.70 21.28
CA ALA A 62 2.50 11.18 20.31
C ALA A 62 1.83 10.20 19.33
N CYS A 63 0.99 9.29 19.82
CA CYS A 63 0.23 8.36 18.98
C CYS A 63 -0.62 9.07 17.92
N ARG A 64 -1.15 10.25 18.23
CA ARG A 64 -1.91 11.07 17.27
C ARG A 64 -1.05 11.61 16.11
N TYR A 65 0.19 12.00 16.36
CA TYR A 65 1.08 12.42 15.26
C TYR A 65 1.60 11.21 14.48
N GLU A 66 1.87 10.11 15.17
CA GLU A 66 2.33 8.86 14.55
C GLU A 66 1.24 8.23 13.66
N ILE A 67 -0.05 8.28 14.04
CA ILE A 67 -1.14 7.73 13.20
C ILE A 67 -1.29 8.49 11.89
N GLU A 68 -1.05 9.81 11.86
CA GLU A 68 -1.09 10.58 10.60
C GLU A 68 0.03 10.16 9.63
N GLN A 69 1.20 9.76 10.15
CA GLN A 69 2.29 9.22 9.34
C GLN A 69 1.97 7.81 8.82
N VAL A 70 1.44 6.95 9.69
CA VAL A 70 1.08 5.56 9.34
C VAL A 70 -0.10 5.51 8.37
N VAL A 71 -1.10 6.38 8.52
CA VAL A 71 -2.26 6.48 7.61
C VAL A 71 -1.93 7.29 6.35
N SER A 72 -0.68 7.75 6.19
CA SER A 72 -0.31 8.54 5.02
C SER A 72 -0.64 7.79 3.72
N LEU A 73 -1.24 8.53 2.78
CA LEU A 73 -1.60 7.99 1.47
C LEU A 73 -0.38 7.50 0.68
N ALA A 74 0.84 7.86 1.08
CA ALA A 74 2.07 7.48 0.41
C ALA A 74 2.26 5.95 0.33
N THR A 75 2.01 5.23 1.42
CA THR A 75 2.11 3.75 1.43
C THR A 75 1.08 3.11 0.49
N LEU A 76 -0.14 3.65 0.48
CA LEU A 76 -1.21 3.20 -0.42
C LEU A 76 -0.85 3.48 -1.88
N TRP A 77 -0.40 4.70 -2.21
CA TRP A 77 0.00 5.10 -3.56
C TRP A 77 1.19 4.30 -4.08
N ASN A 78 2.21 4.06 -3.25
CA ASN A 78 3.36 3.25 -3.64
C ASN A 78 2.94 1.80 -3.88
N SER A 79 2.15 1.20 -2.98
CA SER A 79 1.67 -0.17 -3.14
C SER A 79 0.79 -0.31 -4.39
N LEU A 80 -0.09 0.66 -4.62
CA LEU A 80 -0.96 0.70 -5.79
C LEU A 80 -0.17 0.92 -7.09
N GLY A 81 0.82 1.83 -7.08
CA GLY A 81 1.70 2.08 -8.22
C GLY A 81 2.47 0.83 -8.65
N VAL A 82 3.05 0.10 -7.69
CA VAL A 82 3.75 -1.15 -8.01
C VAL A 82 2.77 -2.25 -8.44
N THR A 83 1.61 -2.36 -7.82
CA THR A 83 0.57 -3.33 -8.23
C THR A 83 0.14 -3.07 -9.67
N LEU A 84 -0.12 -1.82 -10.05
CA LEU A 84 -0.46 -1.42 -11.42
C LEU A 84 0.67 -1.76 -12.40
N PHE A 85 1.91 -1.53 -12.01
CA PHE A 85 3.06 -1.88 -12.85
C PHE A 85 3.19 -3.40 -13.06
N ILE A 86 3.01 -4.21 -12.01
CA ILE A 86 3.04 -5.68 -12.12
C ILE A 86 1.89 -6.17 -13.01
N LEU A 87 0.69 -5.61 -12.88
CA LEU A 87 -0.44 -5.91 -13.76
C LEU A 87 -0.13 -5.53 -15.21
N PHE A 88 0.48 -4.38 -15.44
CA PHE A 88 0.90 -3.95 -16.77
C PHE A 88 1.90 -4.93 -17.40
N ILE A 89 2.94 -5.33 -16.69
CA ILE A 89 3.91 -6.33 -17.17
C ILE A 89 3.26 -7.69 -17.43
N THR A 90 2.31 -8.08 -16.58
CA THR A 90 1.53 -9.32 -16.77
C THR A 90 0.71 -9.26 -18.05
N ILE A 91 0.01 -8.15 -18.30
CA ILE A 91 -0.78 -7.94 -19.53
C ILE A 91 0.13 -7.98 -20.76
N LEU A 92 1.30 -7.34 -20.71
CA LEU A 92 2.28 -7.41 -21.80
C LEU A 92 2.76 -8.84 -22.05
N SER A 93 3.08 -9.58 -20.99
CA SER A 93 3.50 -10.98 -21.07
C SER A 93 2.41 -11.87 -21.67
N PHE A 94 1.15 -11.65 -21.28
CA PHE A 94 0.00 -12.35 -21.82
C PHE A 94 -0.27 -12.01 -23.28
N SER A 95 -0.12 -10.73 -23.66
CA SER A 95 -0.23 -10.27 -25.05
C SER A 95 0.82 -10.92 -25.94
N LEU A 96 2.08 -10.95 -25.49
CA LEU A 96 3.18 -11.61 -26.19
C LEU A 96 2.93 -13.12 -26.38
N TRP A 97 2.37 -13.78 -25.36
CA TRP A 97 1.98 -15.18 -25.46
C TRP A 97 0.87 -15.42 -26.49
N ARG A 98 -0.16 -14.56 -26.50
CA ARG A 98 -1.26 -14.61 -27.48
C ARG A 98 -0.80 -14.43 -28.93
N THR A 99 0.28 -13.69 -29.16
CA THR A 99 0.81 -13.42 -30.50
C THR A 99 1.71 -14.53 -31.05
N GLN A 100 2.04 -15.56 -30.26
CA GLN A 100 2.85 -16.67 -30.76
C GLN A 100 2.06 -17.54 -31.75
N THR A 101 2.62 -17.73 -32.94
CA THR A 101 2.07 -18.56 -34.01
C THR A 101 2.23 -20.07 -33.77
N THR A 102 3.19 -20.47 -32.93
CA THR A 102 3.40 -21.86 -32.52
C THR A 102 3.44 -21.97 -31.00
N PRO A 103 2.50 -22.70 -30.36
CA PRO A 103 2.49 -22.86 -28.93
C PRO A 103 3.70 -23.70 -28.49
N SER A 104 4.67 -23.04 -27.86
CA SER A 104 5.81 -23.73 -27.23
C SER A 104 5.40 -24.29 -25.87
N THR A 105 5.77 -25.54 -25.57
CA THR A 105 5.52 -26.17 -24.25
C THR A 105 6.14 -25.35 -23.12
N ALA A 106 7.30 -24.73 -23.36
CA ALA A 106 7.98 -23.84 -22.41
C ALA A 106 7.14 -22.59 -22.07
N GLY A 107 6.49 -21.96 -23.06
CA GLY A 107 5.63 -20.79 -22.83
C GLY A 107 4.45 -21.10 -21.90
N GLY A 108 3.87 -22.32 -22.00
CA GLY A 108 2.80 -22.77 -21.12
C GLY A 108 3.22 -22.87 -19.65
N TYR A 109 4.39 -23.46 -19.37
CA TYR A 109 4.92 -23.53 -18.00
C TYR A 109 5.23 -22.16 -17.41
N ILE A 110 5.81 -21.27 -18.23
CA ILE A 110 6.14 -19.91 -17.81
C ILE A 110 4.87 -19.14 -17.46
N LEU A 111 3.81 -19.27 -18.26
CA LEU A 111 2.53 -18.62 -17.99
C LEU A 111 1.86 -19.19 -16.73
N ALA A 112 1.87 -20.51 -16.56
CA ALA A 112 1.33 -21.16 -15.37
C ALA A 112 2.07 -20.67 -14.10
N ALA A 113 3.40 -20.67 -14.09
CA ALA A 113 4.20 -20.17 -12.98
C ALA A 113 3.98 -18.67 -12.72
N GLY A 114 3.96 -17.85 -13.78
CA GLY A 114 3.70 -16.41 -13.68
C GLY A 114 2.32 -16.10 -13.12
N SER A 115 1.28 -16.81 -13.57
CA SER A 115 -0.08 -16.65 -13.06
C SER A 115 -0.22 -17.08 -11.59
N GLY A 116 0.41 -18.19 -11.20
CA GLY A 116 0.45 -18.64 -9.81
C GLY A 116 1.12 -17.61 -8.90
N PHE A 117 2.27 -17.08 -9.32
CA PHE A 117 2.94 -15.99 -8.62
C PHE A 117 2.06 -14.74 -8.50
N LEU A 118 1.39 -14.33 -9.58
CA LEU A 118 0.51 -13.16 -9.57
C LEU A 118 -0.65 -13.30 -8.60
N VAL A 119 -1.29 -14.47 -8.56
CA VAL A 119 -2.40 -14.74 -7.63
C VAL A 119 -1.90 -14.65 -6.19
N LEU A 120 -0.78 -15.29 -5.87
CA LEU A 120 -0.18 -15.21 -4.53
C LEU A 120 0.20 -13.77 -4.16
N TYR A 121 0.82 -13.05 -5.08
CA TYR A 121 1.16 -11.63 -4.91
C TYR A 121 -0.09 -10.80 -4.58
N LEU A 122 -1.14 -10.87 -5.40
CA LEU A 122 -2.36 -10.10 -5.19
C LEU A 122 -3.04 -10.46 -3.86
N VAL A 123 -3.15 -11.75 -3.53
CA VAL A 123 -3.75 -12.19 -2.26
C VAL A 123 -2.96 -11.66 -1.07
N MET A 124 -1.63 -11.76 -1.08
CA MET A 124 -0.80 -11.25 0.01
C MET A 124 -0.87 -9.72 0.08
N THR A 125 -0.65 -9.01 -1.02
CA THR A 125 -0.68 -7.54 -1.04
C THR A 125 -2.04 -7.01 -0.58
N THR A 126 -3.15 -7.54 -1.10
CA THR A 126 -4.49 -7.12 -0.68
C THR A 126 -4.76 -7.46 0.78
N SER A 127 -4.40 -8.65 1.26
CA SER A 127 -4.64 -9.02 2.66
C SER A 127 -3.88 -8.13 3.65
N PHE A 128 -2.59 -7.84 3.39
CA PHE A 128 -1.81 -6.92 4.23
C PHE A 128 -2.35 -5.49 4.18
N LEU A 129 -2.71 -5.02 2.99
CA LEU A 129 -3.20 -3.65 2.80
C LEU A 129 -4.56 -3.45 3.48
N VAL A 130 -5.49 -4.40 3.33
CA VAL A 130 -6.80 -4.37 4.01
C VAL A 130 -6.64 -4.50 5.51
N ALA A 131 -5.87 -5.48 6.00
CA ALA A 131 -5.70 -5.70 7.44
C ALA A 131 -4.99 -4.52 8.12
N GLY A 132 -3.96 -3.95 7.51
CA GLY A 132 -3.29 -2.76 8.00
C GLY A 132 -4.19 -1.53 7.97
N TYR A 133 -4.95 -1.33 6.88
CA TYR A 133 -5.84 -0.18 6.73
C TYR A 133 -6.99 -0.20 7.74
N GLN A 134 -7.63 -1.37 7.93
CA GLN A 134 -8.69 -1.53 8.93
C GLN A 134 -8.19 -1.20 10.34
N LYS A 135 -7.00 -1.68 10.73
CA LYS A 135 -6.41 -1.39 12.03
C LYS A 135 -6.06 0.08 12.19
N ALA A 136 -5.40 0.67 11.21
CA ALA A 136 -5.02 2.07 11.25
C ALA A 136 -6.26 2.99 11.35
N MET A 137 -7.32 2.67 10.60
CA MET A 137 -8.59 3.42 10.67
C MET A 137 -9.33 3.23 12.00
N ARG A 138 -9.27 2.03 12.61
CA ARG A 138 -9.83 1.79 13.93
C ARG A 138 -9.14 2.65 15.00
N ILE A 139 -7.80 2.62 15.04
CA ILE A 139 -7.00 3.42 15.99
C ILE A 139 -7.26 4.90 15.78
N ARG A 140 -7.29 5.35 14.52
CA ARG A 140 -7.60 6.74 14.18
C ARG A 140 -8.97 7.16 14.72
N LYS A 141 -10.00 6.34 14.53
CA LYS A 141 -11.34 6.62 15.05
C LYS A 141 -11.35 6.73 16.58
N GLU A 142 -10.67 5.82 17.27
CA GLU A 142 -10.56 5.87 18.73
C GLU A 142 -9.82 7.13 19.22
N ILE A 143 -8.74 7.54 18.53
CA ILE A 143 -8.02 8.78 18.84
C ILE A 143 -8.89 10.01 18.59
N ASP A 144 -9.63 10.04 17.48
CA ASP A 144 -10.50 11.17 17.11
C ASP A 144 -11.71 11.30 18.07
N GLU A 145 -12.22 10.20 18.62
CA GLU A 145 -13.26 10.20 19.66
C GLU A 145 -12.74 10.75 20.99
N GLU A 146 -11.50 10.42 21.37
CA GLU A 146 -10.90 10.87 22.62
C GLU A 146 -10.35 12.31 22.55
N PHE A 147 -9.93 12.76 21.36
CA PHE A 147 -9.44 14.11 21.10
C PHE A 147 -10.17 14.72 19.89
N PRO A 148 -11.47 15.04 20.02
CA PRO A 148 -12.23 15.63 18.92
C PRO A 148 -11.54 16.92 18.48
N LEU A 149 -11.12 16.94 17.22
CA LEU A 149 -10.67 18.17 16.58
C LEU A 149 -11.80 19.20 16.76
N LYS A 150 -11.52 20.27 17.51
CA LYS A 150 -12.41 21.43 17.57
C LYS A 150 -12.59 21.91 16.14
N LYS A 151 -13.69 21.50 15.51
CA LYS A 151 -14.07 21.90 14.16
C LYS A 151 -14.01 23.41 14.19
N LYS A 152 -13.09 24.01 13.41
CA LYS A 152 -13.00 25.47 13.32
C LYS A 152 -14.40 25.95 12.95
N GLU A 153 -15.10 26.52 13.92
CA GLU A 153 -16.28 27.33 13.64
C GLU A 153 -15.78 28.39 12.66
N THR A 154 -16.20 28.25 11.41
CA THR A 154 -16.24 29.35 10.47
C THR A 154 -16.93 30.49 11.20
N GLN A 155 -16.19 31.47 11.72
CA GLN A 155 -16.78 32.71 12.24
C GLN A 155 -17.55 33.33 11.08
N PRO A 156 -18.89 33.40 11.11
CA PRO A 156 -19.62 34.26 10.21
C PRO A 156 -19.63 35.64 10.87
N GLY A 157 -18.93 36.60 10.25
CA GLY A 157 -19.16 38.02 10.55
C GLY A 157 -18.14 38.68 11.45
N LYS A 158 -17.12 39.27 10.80
CA LYS A 158 -16.68 40.62 11.12
C LYS A 158 -16.58 41.43 9.82
N HIS A 159 -17.72 41.78 9.25
CA HIS A 159 -17.79 43.04 8.52
C HIS A 159 -17.76 44.13 9.59
N VAL A 160 -16.57 44.65 9.84
CA VAL A 160 -16.37 45.83 10.67
C VAL A 160 -17.14 46.97 10.00
N ALA A 161 -18.11 47.48 10.73
CA ALA A 161 -18.83 48.70 10.43
C ALA A 161 -17.84 49.84 10.26
N GLY A 162 -17.71 50.35 9.03
CA GLY A 162 -17.06 51.61 8.74
C GLY A 162 -17.93 52.77 9.21
N GLY A 163 -17.74 53.17 10.47
CA GLY A 163 -18.23 54.43 11.01
C GLY A 163 -17.23 55.56 10.76
N LYS A 164 -17.62 56.48 9.87
CA LYS A 164 -17.30 57.91 9.75
C LYS A 164 -15.96 58.46 10.29
N VAL A 165 -15.26 59.19 9.40
CA VAL A 165 -15.11 60.66 9.53
C VAL A 165 -15.37 61.27 8.15
#